data_AF-A0A7V6IUP5-F1
#
_entry.id   AF-A0A7V6IUP5-F1
#
_cell.length_a   1.000
_cell.length_b   1.000
_cell.length_c   1.000
_cell.angle_alpha   90.00
_cell.angle_beta   90.00
_cell.angle_gamma   90.00
#
_symmetry.space_group_name_H-M   'P 1'
#
loop_
_entity.id
_entity.type
_entity.pdbx_description
1 polymer ?
#
loop_
_entity_poly.entity_id
_entity_poly.type
_entity_poly.pdbx_seq_one_letter_code
_entity_poly.pdbx_strand_id
1 'polypeptide(L)'
;MDDILIEEVVNSYKNGLKTIGNLKNKSISAICSKTGNVLMSWTAYKCIYGEISLGGNAYTIHNGKWYEINNDYVEKINSDYDDTPISSISFDECPKKYTENQYNNLFVSNHSTNYICMDNKLIRYGGGRSSIEFCDILSLDNKIIHVKKYAGSSALSHLFNQAFVSAQLIKYDDFIDKVNSKITSITSESSYFVDQSKKYEIVIAIICNDEDKPNIPFFSKITFSNLKRRLKVLDYKYSIKSILKKD
;
A
#
# COMPACT_ATOMS: atom_id res chain seq x y z
N MET A 1 0.15 16.98 -5.54
CA MET A 1 -1.26 17.17 -5.90
C MET A 1 -1.97 16.11 -5.10
N ASP A 2 -2.78 16.53 -4.12
CA ASP A 2 -3.36 15.61 -3.16
C ASP A 2 -4.47 14.78 -3.82
N ASP A 3 -4.67 13.56 -3.33
CA ASP A 3 -5.74 12.68 -3.81
C ASP A 3 -7.11 13.31 -3.46
N ILE A 4 -8.04 13.30 -4.41
CA ILE A 4 -9.42 13.75 -4.18
C ILE A 4 -10.22 12.58 -3.62
N LEU A 5 -10.67 12.68 -2.38
CA LEU A 5 -11.47 11.64 -1.74
C LEU A 5 -12.89 11.60 -2.34
N ILE A 6 -13.30 10.42 -2.83
CA ILE A 6 -14.62 10.25 -3.45
C ILE A 6 -15.76 10.56 -2.47
N GLU A 7 -15.58 10.27 -1.19
CA GLU A 7 -16.56 10.56 -0.13
C GLU A 7 -16.82 12.06 0.02
N GLU A 8 -15.77 12.89 -0.03
CA GLU A 8 -15.91 14.36 0.01
C GLU A 8 -16.67 14.88 -1.21
N VAL A 9 -16.37 14.33 -2.38
CA VAL A 9 -17.08 14.68 -3.62
C VAL A 9 -18.55 14.32 -3.52
N VAL A 10 -18.87 13.11 -3.05
CA VAL A 10 -20.26 12.64 -2.86
C VAL A 10 -21.01 13.50 -1.85
N ASN A 11 -20.39 13.79 -0.70
CA ASN A 11 -20.98 14.62 0.36
C ASN A 11 -21.18 16.08 -0.09
N SER A 12 -20.46 16.55 -1.11
CA SER A 12 -20.62 17.91 -1.64
C SER A 12 -21.90 18.13 -2.47
N TYR A 13 -22.71 17.09 -2.72
CA TYR A 13 -23.97 17.18 -3.45
C TYR A 13 -25.17 17.32 -2.50
N LYS A 14 -25.86 18.47 -2.53
CA LYS A 14 -27.02 18.76 -1.67
C LYS A 14 -28.15 17.72 -1.74
N ASN A 15 -28.38 17.14 -2.92
CA ASN A 15 -29.44 16.15 -3.17
C ASN A 15 -28.89 14.74 -3.41
N GLY A 16 -27.64 14.49 -2.99
CA GLY A 16 -26.90 13.27 -3.31
C GLY A 16 -26.50 13.17 -4.79
N LEU A 17 -25.67 12.18 -5.09
CA LEU A 17 -25.23 11.85 -6.43
C LEU A 17 -26.23 10.86 -7.07
N LYS A 18 -27.04 11.31 -8.05
CA LYS A 18 -28.09 10.49 -8.68
C LYS A 18 -27.78 10.05 -10.10
N THR A 19 -27.03 10.86 -10.84
CA THR A 19 -26.76 10.62 -12.26
C THR A 19 -25.32 10.98 -12.60
N ILE A 20 -24.80 10.39 -13.68
CA ILE A 20 -23.49 10.77 -14.22
C ILE A 20 -23.43 12.23 -14.66
N GLY A 21 -24.59 12.82 -15.03
CA GLY A 21 -24.70 14.25 -15.36
C GLY A 21 -24.30 15.15 -14.19
N ASN A 22 -24.56 14.73 -12.95
CA ASN A 22 -24.14 15.48 -11.76
C ASN A 22 -22.60 15.55 -11.65
N LEU A 23 -21.88 14.49 -12.05
CA LEU A 23 -20.40 14.46 -12.08
C LEU A 23 -19.84 15.31 -13.21
N LYS A 24 -20.50 15.31 -14.38
CA LYS A 24 -20.09 16.11 -15.53
C LYS A 24 -20.27 17.62 -15.31
N ASN A 25 -21.23 18.00 -14.47
CA ASN A 25 -21.56 19.41 -14.19
C ASN A 25 -20.91 19.96 -12.91
N LYS A 26 -20.28 19.12 -12.09
CA LYS A 26 -19.57 19.56 -10.88
C LYS A 26 -18.12 19.90 -11.25
N SER A 27 -17.67 21.10 -10.87
CA SER A 27 -16.28 21.52 -11.02
C SER A 27 -15.46 21.16 -9.78
N ILE A 28 -14.25 20.66 -10.01
CA ILE A 28 -13.18 20.49 -9.02
C ILE A 28 -12.05 21.44 -9.41
N SER A 29 -11.62 22.29 -8.48
CA SER A 29 -10.65 23.35 -8.76
C SER A 29 -9.45 23.26 -7.81
N ALA A 30 -8.25 23.37 -8.36
CA ALA A 30 -7.03 23.50 -7.56
C ALA A 30 -6.83 24.97 -7.20
N ILE A 31 -6.68 25.26 -5.91
CA ILE A 31 -6.57 26.62 -5.37
C ILE A 31 -5.15 26.85 -4.87
N CYS A 32 -4.57 28.01 -5.23
CA CYS A 32 -3.29 28.44 -4.70
C CYS A 32 -3.40 28.77 -3.21
N SER A 33 -2.69 28.04 -2.36
CA SER A 33 -2.74 28.25 -0.90
C SER A 33 -2.30 29.65 -0.45
N LYS A 34 -1.45 30.33 -1.23
CA LYS A 34 -0.95 31.68 -0.91
C LYS A 34 -1.90 32.80 -1.34
N THR A 35 -2.55 32.66 -2.49
CA THR A 35 -3.32 33.74 -3.12
C THR A 35 -4.83 33.50 -3.12
N GLY A 36 -5.28 32.27 -2.85
CA GLY A 36 -6.69 31.86 -2.95
C GLY A 36 -7.20 31.75 -4.39
N ASN A 37 -6.37 32.03 -5.40
CA ASN A 37 -6.77 31.98 -6.80
C ASN A 37 -6.91 30.55 -7.30
N VAL A 38 -7.90 30.32 -8.17
CA VAL A 38 -8.03 29.07 -8.92
C VAL A 38 -6.90 28.99 -9.95
N LEU A 39 -6.09 27.94 -9.86
CA LEU A 39 -5.00 27.67 -10.79
C LEU A 39 -5.48 26.86 -11.99
N MET A 40 -6.35 25.89 -11.74
CA MET A 40 -6.86 24.94 -12.74
C MET A 40 -8.17 24.33 -12.26
N SER A 41 -8.97 23.86 -13.21
CA SER A 41 -10.28 23.29 -12.93
C SER A 41 -10.61 22.16 -13.91
N TRP A 42 -11.32 21.16 -13.40
CA TRP A 42 -11.82 20.01 -14.16
C TRP A 42 -13.25 19.70 -13.76
N THR A 43 -13.94 18.91 -14.56
CA THR A 43 -15.20 18.31 -14.11
C THR A 43 -14.89 17.14 -13.19
N ALA A 44 -15.73 16.91 -12.17
CA ALA A 44 -15.58 15.76 -11.27
C ALA A 44 -15.53 14.44 -12.05
N TYR A 45 -16.25 14.36 -13.17
CA TYR A 45 -16.18 13.22 -14.09
C TYR A 45 -14.78 12.94 -14.66
N LYS A 46 -13.99 13.98 -14.97
CA LYS A 46 -12.60 13.82 -15.43
C LYS A 46 -11.64 13.44 -14.31
N CYS A 47 -12.00 13.70 -13.06
CA CYS A 47 -11.24 13.30 -11.88
C CYS A 47 -11.49 11.84 -11.47
N ILE A 48 -12.44 11.14 -12.11
CA ILE A 48 -12.70 9.72 -11.79
C ILE A 48 -11.55 8.87 -12.28
N TYR A 49 -11.00 8.09 -11.35
CA TYR A 49 -10.11 6.98 -11.60
C TYR A 49 -10.77 5.72 -11.06
N GLY A 50 -10.85 4.66 -11.86
CA GLY A 50 -11.48 3.43 -11.41
C GLY A 50 -11.42 2.31 -12.42
N GLU A 51 -11.91 1.16 -11.99
CA GLU A 51 -12.06 -0.05 -12.78
C GLU A 51 -13.44 -0.66 -12.56
N ILE A 52 -13.94 -1.37 -13.57
CA ILE A 52 -15.14 -2.20 -13.46
C ILE A 52 -14.92 -3.48 -14.27
N SER A 53 -15.52 -4.58 -13.81
CA SER A 53 -15.69 -5.79 -14.60
C SER A 53 -17.13 -5.86 -15.08
N LEU A 54 -17.35 -5.94 -16.38
CA LEU A 54 -18.69 -5.98 -16.97
C LEU A 54 -18.72 -6.94 -18.16
N GLY A 55 -19.64 -7.91 -18.13
CA GLY A 55 -19.81 -8.87 -19.22
C GLY A 55 -18.56 -9.73 -19.48
N GLY A 56 -17.75 -10.00 -18.46
CA GLY A 56 -16.50 -10.77 -18.57
C GLY A 56 -15.27 -9.96 -18.96
N ASN A 57 -15.42 -8.70 -19.40
CA ASN A 57 -14.30 -7.83 -19.74
C ASN A 57 -13.98 -6.86 -18.61
N ALA A 58 -12.71 -6.47 -18.52
CA ALA A 58 -12.24 -5.45 -17.57
C ALA A 58 -12.14 -4.08 -18.26
N TYR A 59 -12.61 -3.05 -17.57
CA TYR A 59 -12.58 -1.67 -18.05
C TYR A 59 -11.95 -0.76 -17.02
N THR A 60 -11.29 0.29 -17.49
CA THR A 60 -10.82 1.39 -16.65
C THR A 60 -11.35 2.73 -17.12
N ILE A 61 -11.62 3.62 -16.17
CA ILE A 61 -11.86 5.04 -16.45
C ILE A 61 -10.67 5.88 -15.98
N HIS A 62 -10.20 6.74 -16.88
CA HIS A 62 -9.22 7.78 -16.57
C HIS A 62 -9.49 9.01 -17.44
N ASN A 63 -9.48 10.20 -16.83
CA ASN A 63 -9.73 11.48 -17.50
C ASN A 63 -11.06 11.49 -18.28
N GLY A 64 -12.10 10.88 -17.71
CA GLY A 64 -13.43 10.79 -18.30
C GLY A 64 -13.53 9.92 -19.56
N LYS A 65 -12.52 9.09 -19.84
CA LYS A 65 -12.52 8.11 -20.93
C LYS A 65 -12.49 6.71 -20.36
N TRP A 66 -13.33 5.84 -20.94
CA TRP A 66 -13.32 4.42 -20.66
C TRP A 66 -12.42 3.69 -21.65
N TYR A 67 -11.66 2.73 -21.14
CA TYR A 67 -10.79 1.85 -21.91
C TYR A 67 -11.14 0.42 -21.54
N GLU A 68 -11.36 -0.40 -22.54
CA GLU A 68 -11.39 -1.85 -22.39
C GLU A 68 -9.95 -2.36 -22.34
N ILE A 69 -9.68 -3.24 -21.38
CA ILE A 69 -8.36 -3.83 -21.19
C ILE A 69 -8.32 -5.12 -21.99
N ASN A 70 -7.25 -5.32 -22.76
CA ASN A 70 -7.04 -6.54 -23.53
C ASN A 70 -7.11 -7.78 -22.60
N ASN A 71 -7.92 -8.77 -22.98
CA ASN A 71 -8.19 -9.94 -22.15
C ASN A 71 -6.94 -10.79 -21.87
N ASP A 72 -6.04 -10.97 -22.85
CA ASP A 72 -4.77 -11.69 -22.64
C ASP A 72 -3.92 -11.01 -21.55
N TYR A 73 -3.94 -9.67 -21.52
CA TYR A 73 -3.27 -8.91 -20.46
C TYR A 73 -3.95 -9.09 -19.11
N VAL A 74 -5.29 -9.12 -19.07
CA VAL A 74 -6.05 -9.39 -17.84
C VAL A 74 -5.72 -10.77 -17.27
N GLU A 75 -5.74 -11.80 -18.11
CA GLU A 75 -5.40 -13.17 -17.75
C GLU A 75 -3.96 -13.27 -17.22
N LYS A 76 -3.01 -12.65 -17.92
CA LYS A 76 -1.61 -12.62 -17.50
C LYS A 76 -1.42 -12.00 -16.11
N ILE A 77 -2.09 -10.87 -15.83
CA ILE A 77 -1.99 -10.18 -14.54
C ILE A 77 -2.68 -10.98 -13.43
N ASN A 78 -3.82 -11.60 -13.71
CA ASN A 78 -4.51 -12.46 -12.75
C ASN A 78 -3.67 -13.70 -12.43
N SER A 79 -3.14 -14.42 -13.43
CA SER A 79 -2.24 -15.56 -13.22
C SER A 79 -0.99 -15.16 -12.44
N ASP A 80 -0.34 -14.04 -12.80
CA ASP A 80 0.81 -13.55 -12.03
C ASP A 80 0.42 -13.26 -10.57
N TYR A 81 -0.75 -12.64 -10.31
CA TYR A 81 -1.23 -12.44 -8.95
C TYR A 81 -1.47 -13.76 -8.24
N ASP A 82 -2.17 -14.71 -8.87
CA ASP A 82 -2.56 -16.00 -8.31
C ASP A 82 -1.34 -16.87 -7.97
N ASP A 83 -0.27 -16.79 -8.75
CA ASP A 83 1.01 -17.48 -8.51
C ASP A 83 1.87 -16.83 -7.41
N THR A 84 1.42 -15.72 -6.83
CA THR A 84 2.14 -15.06 -5.74
C THR A 84 2.15 -15.96 -4.49
N PRO A 85 3.33 -16.24 -3.89
CA PRO A 85 3.45 -17.00 -2.66
C PRO A 85 2.64 -16.38 -1.52
N ILE A 86 1.92 -17.23 -0.79
CA ILE A 86 1.25 -16.84 0.45
C ILE A 86 2.27 -16.92 1.58
N SER A 87 2.33 -15.89 2.44
CA SER A 87 3.27 -15.88 3.56
C SER A 87 2.93 -16.99 4.55
N SER A 88 3.97 -17.62 5.13
CA SER A 88 3.81 -18.61 6.20
C SER A 88 3.60 -17.97 7.58
N ILE A 89 3.61 -16.64 7.68
CA ILE A 89 3.33 -15.95 8.95
C ILE A 89 1.88 -16.21 9.35
N SER A 90 1.70 -16.71 10.57
CA SER A 90 0.41 -16.78 11.24
C SER A 90 0.12 -15.43 11.91
N PHE A 91 -0.61 -14.56 11.22
CA PHE A 91 -1.06 -13.29 11.79
C PHE A 91 -2.27 -13.50 12.71
N ASP A 92 -2.25 -12.85 13.87
CA ASP A 92 -3.44 -12.75 14.72
C ASP A 92 -4.55 -11.99 13.98
N GLU A 93 -5.81 -12.31 14.27
CA GLU A 93 -6.94 -11.55 13.75
C GLU A 93 -6.89 -10.09 14.24
N CYS A 94 -7.18 -9.15 13.35
CA CYS A 94 -7.22 -7.72 13.67
C CYS A 94 -8.59 -7.35 14.25
N PRO A 95 -8.68 -6.84 15.51
CA PRO A 95 -9.93 -6.32 16.03
C PRO A 95 -10.47 -5.19 15.14
N LYS A 96 -11.76 -5.22 14.81
CA LYS A 96 -12.39 -4.30 13.84
C LYS A 96 -12.10 -2.81 14.10
N LYS A 97 -12.12 -2.41 15.37
CA LYS A 97 -11.92 -1.03 15.82
C LYS A 97 -10.46 -0.56 15.81
N TYR A 98 -9.50 -1.47 15.62
CA TYR A 98 -8.09 -1.13 15.75
C TYR A 98 -7.59 -0.38 14.52
N THR A 99 -6.74 0.62 14.72
CA THR A 99 -5.92 1.19 13.64
C THR A 99 -4.81 0.22 13.23
N GLU A 100 -4.16 0.48 12.10
CA GLU A 100 -2.99 -0.30 11.63
C GLU A 100 -1.90 -0.34 12.73
N ASN A 101 -1.54 0.82 13.28
CA ASN A 101 -0.60 0.93 14.40
C ASN A 101 -1.03 0.14 15.66
N GLN A 102 -2.30 0.21 16.05
CA GLN A 102 -2.80 -0.56 17.21
C GLN A 102 -2.68 -2.06 16.98
N TYR A 103 -2.98 -2.52 15.77
CA TYR A 103 -2.80 -3.92 15.39
C TYR A 103 -1.33 -4.35 15.41
N ASN A 104 -0.44 -3.57 14.79
CA ASN A 104 0.98 -3.87 14.70
C ASN A 104 1.61 -4.03 16.10
N ASN A 105 1.27 -3.12 17.02
CA ASN A 105 1.73 -3.21 18.41
C ASN A 105 1.16 -4.44 19.14
N LEU A 106 -0.12 -4.76 18.94
CA LEU A 106 -0.75 -5.94 19.55
C LEU A 106 -0.08 -7.23 19.06
N PHE A 107 0.07 -7.40 17.75
CA PHE A 107 0.68 -8.58 17.15
C PHE A 107 2.11 -8.81 17.65
N VAL A 108 2.93 -7.73 17.67
CA VAL A 108 4.30 -7.79 18.18
C VAL A 108 4.33 -8.10 19.67
N SER A 109 3.38 -7.58 20.48
CA SER A 109 3.34 -7.89 21.91
C SER A 109 3.06 -9.38 22.19
N ASN A 110 2.24 -10.01 21.36
CA ASN A 110 1.94 -11.45 21.45
C ASN A 110 3.08 -12.33 20.93
N HIS A 111 3.94 -11.80 20.05
CA HIS A 111 4.99 -12.54 19.34
C HIS A 111 6.37 -11.88 19.48
N SER A 112 6.65 -11.27 20.63
CA SER A 112 7.84 -10.41 20.87
C SER A 112 9.17 -11.14 20.73
N THR A 113 9.17 -12.47 20.78
CA THR A 113 10.34 -13.31 20.55
C THR A 113 10.84 -13.27 19.11
N ASN A 114 9.98 -12.99 18.13
CA ASN A 114 10.29 -13.11 16.70
C ASN A 114 10.09 -11.82 15.90
N TYR A 115 9.41 -10.81 16.46
CA TYR A 115 9.07 -9.59 15.76
C TYR A 115 9.32 -8.34 16.60
N ILE A 116 9.63 -7.24 15.92
CA ILE A 116 9.64 -5.87 16.48
C ILE A 116 8.75 -4.94 15.67
N CYS A 117 8.16 -3.96 16.36
CA CYS A 117 7.30 -2.94 15.75
C CYS A 117 8.17 -1.78 15.23
N MET A 118 8.11 -1.54 13.93
CA MET A 118 8.80 -0.45 13.22
C MET A 118 7.83 0.60 12.66
N ASP A 119 6.53 0.38 12.83
CA ASP A 119 5.45 1.30 12.48
C ASP A 119 5.66 2.68 13.13
N ASN A 120 5.50 3.73 12.33
CA ASN A 120 5.77 5.13 12.65
C ASN A 120 7.23 5.43 13.08
N LYS A 121 8.18 4.50 12.91
CA LYS A 121 9.60 4.70 13.22
C LYS A 121 10.35 5.27 12.02
N LEU A 122 10.04 6.52 11.72
CA LEU A 122 10.56 7.24 10.55
C LEU A 122 12.10 7.35 10.54
N ILE A 123 12.69 7.10 9.37
CA ILE A 123 14.11 7.19 9.06
C ILE A 123 14.35 8.44 8.21
N ARG A 124 15.20 9.36 8.68
CA ARG A 124 15.54 10.59 7.94
C ARG A 124 16.51 10.27 6.80
N TYR A 125 16.05 10.39 5.56
CA TYR A 125 16.81 10.03 4.37
C TYR A 125 16.42 10.88 3.14
N GLY A 126 17.38 11.21 2.28
CA GLY A 126 17.15 12.00 1.06
C GLY A 126 17.28 13.53 1.18
N GLY A 127 17.87 14.02 2.26
CA GLY A 127 18.10 15.46 2.48
C GLY A 127 16.87 16.23 2.99
N GLY A 128 17.11 17.39 3.61
CA GLY A 128 16.05 18.26 4.15
C GLY A 128 15.19 17.61 5.24
N ARG A 129 13.86 17.74 5.14
CA ARG A 129 12.88 17.16 6.06
C ARG A 129 12.30 15.82 5.58
N SER A 130 12.90 15.19 4.57
CA SER A 130 12.40 13.91 4.05
C SER A 130 12.59 12.79 5.06
N SER A 131 11.55 11.98 5.22
CA SER A 131 11.54 10.83 6.11
C SER A 131 10.82 9.67 5.47
N ILE A 132 11.35 8.47 5.68
CA ILE A 132 10.86 7.23 5.08
C ILE A 132 10.53 6.27 6.21
N GLU A 133 9.37 5.63 6.12
CA GLU A 133 9.01 4.52 6.97
C GLU A 133 9.61 3.23 6.38
N PHE A 134 10.50 2.57 7.13
CA PHE A 134 11.20 1.39 6.63
C PHE A 134 10.25 0.20 6.45
N CYS A 135 9.49 -0.14 7.48
CA CYS A 135 8.45 -1.16 7.46
C CYS A 135 7.57 -1.02 8.71
N ASP A 136 6.47 -1.76 8.76
CA ASP A 136 5.58 -1.76 9.91
C ASP A 136 6.07 -2.73 10.99
N ILE A 137 6.50 -3.93 10.57
CA ILE A 137 7.00 -4.98 11.45
C ILE A 137 8.26 -5.59 10.82
N LEU A 138 9.30 -5.82 11.63
CA LEU A 138 10.51 -6.52 11.23
C LEU A 138 10.61 -7.83 12.01
N SER A 139 10.86 -8.94 11.31
CA SER A 139 11.09 -10.24 11.95
C SER A 139 12.57 -10.56 12.12
N LEU A 140 12.88 -11.48 13.04
CA LEU A 140 14.24 -12.04 13.19
C LEU A 140 14.72 -12.82 11.96
N ASP A 141 13.80 -13.45 11.23
CA ASP A 141 14.10 -14.26 10.05
C ASP A 141 14.09 -13.45 8.74
N ASN A 142 14.44 -12.16 8.83
CA ASN A 142 14.63 -11.23 7.72
C ASN A 142 13.38 -11.01 6.85
N LYS A 143 12.19 -11.04 7.45
CA LYS A 143 10.94 -10.59 6.80
C LYS A 143 10.69 -9.13 7.11
N ILE A 144 10.48 -8.34 6.06
CA ILE A 144 10.13 -6.93 6.13
C ILE A 144 8.63 -6.84 5.81
N ILE A 145 7.83 -6.58 6.83
CA ILE A 145 6.38 -6.72 6.76
C ILE A 145 5.77 -5.32 6.64
N HIS A 146 4.94 -5.15 5.62
CA HIS A 146 4.15 -3.96 5.38
C HIS A 146 2.66 -4.28 5.55
N VAL A 147 2.01 -3.62 6.50
CA VAL A 147 0.64 -3.88 6.93
C VAL A 147 -0.29 -2.76 6.45
N LYS A 148 -1.41 -3.13 5.84
CA LYS A 148 -2.41 -2.13 5.41
C LYS A 148 -3.83 -2.62 5.59
N LYS A 149 -4.70 -1.77 6.15
CA LYS A 149 -6.15 -1.94 6.06
C LYS A 149 -6.60 -1.67 4.64
N TYR A 150 -7.34 -2.63 4.08
CA TYR A 150 -7.90 -2.48 2.75
C TYR A 150 -8.84 -1.27 2.68
N ALA A 151 -8.49 -0.31 1.82
CA ALA A 151 -9.24 0.94 1.59
C ALA A 151 -9.27 1.33 0.09
N GLY A 152 -9.11 0.34 -0.81
CA GLY A 152 -9.10 0.54 -2.26
C GLY A 152 -7.71 0.65 -2.89
N SER A 153 -7.67 0.79 -4.22
CA SER A 153 -6.44 0.64 -5.01
C SER A 153 -5.37 1.70 -4.76
N SER A 154 -5.76 2.93 -4.41
CA SER A 154 -4.79 3.99 -4.08
C SER A 154 -4.01 3.62 -2.83
N ALA A 155 -4.69 3.21 -1.75
CA ALA A 155 -4.06 2.81 -0.50
C ALA A 155 -3.08 1.63 -0.68
N LEU A 156 -3.45 0.63 -1.48
CA LEU A 156 -2.57 -0.50 -1.78
C LEU A 156 -1.39 -0.11 -2.67
N SER A 157 -1.60 0.76 -3.66
CA SER A 157 -0.51 1.23 -4.52
C SER A 157 0.51 2.06 -3.74
N HIS A 158 0.05 2.87 -2.77
CA HIS A 158 0.93 3.59 -1.83
C HIS A 158 1.75 2.60 -0.99
N LEU A 159 1.12 1.58 -0.41
CA LEU A 159 1.80 0.52 0.34
C LEU A 159 2.88 -0.19 -0.51
N PHE A 160 2.56 -0.56 -1.75
CA PHE A 160 3.51 -1.26 -2.63
C PHE A 160 4.70 -0.37 -3.00
N ASN A 161 4.46 0.93 -3.20
CA ASN A 161 5.54 1.89 -3.44
C ASN A 161 6.42 2.07 -2.20
N GLN A 162 5.83 2.17 -1.01
CA GLN A 162 6.59 2.22 0.25
C GLN A 162 7.48 0.98 0.40
N ALA A 163 6.91 -0.21 0.22
CA ALA A 163 7.65 -1.47 0.29
C ALA A 163 8.81 -1.52 -0.73
N PHE A 164 8.57 -1.05 -1.96
CA PHE A 164 9.63 -0.98 -2.96
C PHE A 164 10.75 0.00 -2.59
N VAL A 165 10.40 1.21 -2.14
CA VAL A 165 11.37 2.24 -1.74
C VAL A 165 12.23 1.71 -0.60
N SER A 166 11.63 1.13 0.44
CA SER A 166 12.37 0.53 1.56
C SER A 166 13.29 -0.59 1.09
N ALA A 167 12.81 -1.51 0.27
CA ALA A 167 13.62 -2.60 -0.27
C ALA A 167 14.81 -2.07 -1.10
N GLN A 168 14.61 -1.06 -1.94
CA GLN A 168 15.68 -0.45 -2.72
C GLN A 168 16.74 0.20 -1.81
N LEU A 169 16.30 0.86 -0.74
CA LEU A 169 17.20 1.61 0.14
C LEU A 169 18.10 0.71 1.01
N ILE A 170 17.77 -0.57 1.18
CA ILE A 170 18.66 -1.55 1.82
C ILE A 170 19.97 -1.72 1.05
N LYS A 171 20.08 -1.29 -0.21
CA LYS A 171 21.35 -1.33 -0.96
C LYS A 171 22.33 -0.19 -0.60
N TYR A 172 21.98 0.68 0.33
CA TYR A 172 22.80 1.83 0.72
C TYR A 172 23.16 1.75 2.21
N ASP A 173 24.46 1.72 2.52
CA ASP A 173 24.95 1.58 3.89
C ASP A 173 24.49 2.72 4.80
N ASP A 174 24.46 3.94 4.28
CA ASP A 174 24.03 5.12 5.04
C ASP A 174 22.56 5.08 5.46
N PHE A 175 21.72 4.34 4.73
CA PHE A 175 20.35 4.07 5.11
C PHE A 175 20.30 2.94 6.15
N ILE A 176 21.03 1.85 5.93
CA ILE A 176 21.09 0.72 6.85
C ILE A 176 21.56 1.15 8.24
N ASP A 177 22.61 1.98 8.32
CA ASP A 177 23.13 2.47 9.60
C ASP A 177 22.06 3.22 10.39
N LYS A 178 21.23 4.01 9.71
CA LYS A 178 20.13 4.75 10.33
C LYS A 178 18.99 3.83 10.75
N VAL A 179 18.68 2.81 9.95
CA VAL A 179 17.70 1.78 10.30
C VAL A 179 18.17 0.99 11.53
N ASN A 180 19.42 0.53 11.56
CA ASN A 180 20.01 -0.18 12.69
C ASN A 180 20.06 0.68 13.94
N SER A 181 20.45 1.95 13.82
CA SER A 181 20.37 2.91 14.93
C SER A 181 18.95 3.08 15.47
N LYS A 182 17.94 3.00 14.60
CA LYS A 182 16.53 3.04 15.00
C LYS A 182 16.14 1.74 15.73
N ILE A 183 16.55 0.58 15.21
CA ILE A 183 16.30 -0.73 15.82
C ILE A 183 16.89 -0.80 17.23
N THR A 184 18.15 -0.39 17.42
CA THR A 184 18.81 -0.39 18.73
C THR A 184 18.18 0.59 19.73
N SER A 185 17.44 1.60 19.25
CA SER A 185 16.66 2.49 20.13
C SER A 185 15.31 1.89 20.58
N ILE A 186 14.86 0.82 19.93
CA ILE A 186 13.58 0.14 20.18
C ILE A 186 13.81 -1.14 21.00
N THR A 187 14.87 -1.88 20.72
CA THR A 187 15.21 -3.13 21.39
C THR A 187 16.70 -3.24 21.68
N SER A 188 17.05 -3.87 22.80
CA SER A 188 18.42 -4.23 23.16
C SER A 188 18.88 -5.57 22.56
N GLU A 189 17.97 -6.28 21.89
CA GLU A 189 18.25 -7.58 21.27
C GLU A 189 19.11 -7.41 20.00
N SER A 190 20.38 -7.80 20.11
CA SER A 190 21.38 -7.69 19.03
C SER A 190 21.09 -8.53 17.79
N SER A 191 20.16 -9.48 17.88
CA SER A 191 19.73 -10.34 16.78
C SER A 191 18.93 -9.58 15.70
N TYR A 192 18.30 -8.45 16.06
CA TYR A 192 17.63 -7.59 15.09
C TYR A 192 18.61 -6.60 14.46
N PHE A 193 18.92 -6.84 13.18
CA PHE A 193 19.69 -5.88 12.38
C PHE A 193 19.42 -6.08 10.89
N VAL A 194 19.53 -4.98 10.14
CA VAL A 194 19.48 -4.95 8.69
C VAL A 194 20.91 -4.94 8.14
N ASP A 195 21.16 -5.68 7.07
CA ASP A 195 22.46 -5.81 6.43
C ASP A 195 22.30 -6.16 4.94
N GLN A 196 23.21 -5.69 4.09
CA GLN A 196 23.12 -5.89 2.64
C GLN A 196 23.30 -7.35 2.20
N SER A 197 24.03 -8.16 2.96
CA SER A 197 24.32 -9.56 2.62
C SER A 197 23.14 -10.49 2.86
N LYS A 198 22.14 -10.03 3.64
CA LYS A 198 20.95 -10.80 3.96
C LYS A 198 19.98 -10.85 2.78
N LYS A 199 19.38 -12.02 2.58
CA LYS A 199 18.24 -12.18 1.68
C LYS A 199 16.95 -11.91 2.44
N TYR A 200 16.29 -10.82 2.06
CA TYR A 200 15.02 -10.41 2.65
C TYR A 200 13.83 -11.03 1.91
N GLU A 201 12.75 -11.21 2.66
CA GLU A 201 11.42 -11.43 2.14
C GLU A 201 10.55 -10.21 2.44
N ILE A 202 10.00 -9.58 1.40
CA ILE A 202 9.06 -8.47 1.56
C ILE A 202 7.65 -9.05 1.67
N VAL A 203 7.02 -8.90 2.82
CA VAL A 203 5.68 -9.43 3.09
C VAL A 203 4.68 -8.30 3.02
N ILE A 204 3.71 -8.43 2.12
CA ILE A 204 2.56 -7.53 2.05
C ILE A 204 1.40 -8.17 2.83
N ALA A 205 1.06 -7.59 3.97
CA ALA A 205 -0.02 -8.06 4.83
C ALA A 205 -1.22 -7.12 4.74
N ILE A 206 -2.38 -7.62 4.30
CA ILE A 206 -3.58 -6.79 4.06
C ILE A 206 -4.68 -7.19 5.05
N ILE A 207 -5.14 -6.23 5.85
CA ILE A 207 -6.27 -6.43 6.77
C ILE A 207 -7.58 -6.36 5.97
N CYS A 208 -8.20 -7.51 5.74
CA CYS A 208 -9.40 -7.70 4.93
C CYS A 208 -10.27 -8.86 5.47
N ASN A 209 -11.31 -9.22 4.73
CA ASN A 209 -12.21 -10.33 5.10
C ASN A 209 -11.91 -11.61 4.32
N ASP A 210 -11.01 -11.56 3.34
CA ASP A 210 -10.63 -12.72 2.54
C ASP A 210 -9.65 -13.60 3.33
N GLU A 211 -9.83 -14.92 3.27
CA GLU A 211 -8.93 -15.89 3.91
C GLU A 211 -7.63 -16.05 3.13
N ASP A 212 -6.51 -16.14 3.86
CA ASP A 212 -5.14 -16.35 3.39
C ASP A 212 -4.58 -15.37 2.36
N LYS A 213 -5.24 -15.18 1.23
CA LYS A 213 -4.82 -14.29 0.14
C LYS A 213 -5.88 -13.21 -0.09
N PRO A 214 -5.51 -11.93 -0.03
CA PRO A 214 -6.47 -10.85 -0.17
C PRO A 214 -7.03 -10.81 -1.60
N ASN A 215 -8.31 -10.53 -1.76
CA ASN A 215 -8.86 -10.25 -3.07
C ASN A 215 -8.70 -8.75 -3.36
N ILE A 216 -7.75 -8.41 -4.24
CA ILE A 216 -7.43 -7.01 -4.56
C ILE A 216 -7.95 -6.60 -5.95
N PRO A 217 -8.31 -5.32 -6.14
CA PRO A 217 -8.68 -4.77 -7.44
C PRO A 217 -7.62 -5.00 -8.52
N PHE A 218 -8.02 -5.09 -9.78
CA PHE A 218 -7.17 -5.33 -10.94
C PHE A 218 -5.99 -4.34 -11.04
N PHE A 219 -6.22 -3.05 -10.80
CA PHE A 219 -5.16 -2.04 -10.75
C PHE A 219 -4.16 -2.30 -9.64
N SER A 220 -4.63 -2.78 -8.50
CA SER A 220 -3.74 -3.20 -7.42
C SER A 220 -2.93 -4.44 -7.84
N LYS A 221 -3.52 -5.37 -8.61
CA LYS A 221 -2.76 -6.49 -9.18
C LYS A 221 -1.69 -6.02 -10.17
N ILE A 222 -1.98 -5.01 -11.00
CA ILE A 222 -0.98 -4.42 -11.91
C ILE A 222 0.17 -3.78 -11.12
N THR A 223 -0.13 -2.95 -10.13
CA THR A 223 0.90 -2.28 -9.32
C THR A 223 1.71 -3.29 -8.49
N PHE A 224 1.05 -4.33 -7.97
CA PHE A 224 1.72 -5.43 -7.29
C PHE A 224 2.60 -6.27 -8.23
N SER A 225 2.17 -6.55 -9.46
CA SER A 225 2.98 -7.22 -10.48
C SER A 225 4.27 -6.44 -10.78
N ASN A 226 4.17 -5.11 -10.87
CA ASN A 226 5.32 -4.23 -11.00
C ASN A 226 6.26 -4.26 -9.78
N LEU A 227 5.71 -4.27 -8.57
CA LEU A 227 6.48 -4.45 -7.33
C LEU A 227 7.27 -5.75 -7.38
N LYS A 228 6.61 -6.89 -7.64
CA LYS A 228 7.25 -8.21 -7.69
C LYS A 228 8.41 -8.26 -8.68
N ARG A 229 8.23 -7.73 -9.88
CA ARG A 229 9.30 -7.66 -10.89
C ARG A 229 10.51 -6.87 -10.37
N ARG A 230 10.27 -5.76 -9.68
CA ARG A 230 11.34 -4.93 -9.12
C ARG A 230 12.04 -5.62 -7.94
N LEU A 231 11.31 -6.29 -7.06
CA LEU A 231 11.88 -7.06 -5.96
C LEU A 231 12.73 -8.23 -6.46
N LYS A 232 12.30 -8.92 -7.53
CA LYS A 232 13.10 -9.95 -8.21
C LYS A 232 14.46 -9.42 -8.69
N VAL A 233 14.50 -8.22 -9.26
CA VAL A 233 15.76 -7.58 -9.69
C VAL A 233 16.70 -7.31 -8.51
N LEU A 234 16.16 -7.07 -7.32
CA LEU A 234 16.94 -6.86 -6.09
C LEU A 234 17.38 -8.16 -5.38
N ASP A 235 17.02 -9.32 -5.94
CA ASP A 235 17.16 -10.67 -5.35
C ASP A 235 16.42 -10.84 -4.00
N TYR A 236 15.26 -10.20 -3.87
CA TYR A 236 14.40 -10.36 -2.70
C TYR A 236 13.21 -11.28 -2.98
N LYS A 237 12.90 -12.09 -1.95
CA LYS A 237 11.66 -12.85 -1.91
C LYS A 237 10.50 -11.91 -1.64
N TYR A 238 9.31 -12.34 -2.00
CA TYR A 238 8.09 -11.62 -1.71
C TYR A 238 6.98 -12.60 -1.42
N SER A 239 6.05 -12.20 -0.56
CA SER A 239 4.82 -12.93 -0.29
C SER A 239 3.69 -11.97 0.06
N ILE A 240 2.47 -12.48 0.02
CA ILE A 240 1.27 -11.74 0.41
C ILE A 240 0.47 -12.54 1.43
N LYS A 241 -0.24 -11.88 2.34
CA LYS A 241 -1.08 -12.54 3.34
C LYS A 241 -2.26 -11.67 3.74
N SER A 242 -3.41 -12.28 3.93
CA SER A 242 -4.55 -11.65 4.58
C SER A 242 -4.37 -11.66 6.09
N ILE A 243 -4.75 -10.56 6.73
CA ILE A 243 -5.01 -10.49 8.16
C ILE A 243 -6.53 -10.39 8.32
N LEU A 244 -7.15 -11.44 8.86
CA LEU A 244 -8.60 -11.48 9.04
C LEU A 244 -9.05 -10.45 10.06
N LYS A 245 -10.19 -9.81 9.80
CA LYS A 245 -10.84 -8.94 10.80
C LYS A 245 -11.60 -9.81 11.79
N LYS A 246 -11.36 -9.57 13.07
CA LYS A 246 -12.18 -10.10 14.16
C LYS A 246 -13.43 -9.24 14.32
N ASP A 247 -14.60 -9.89 14.28
CA ASP A 247 -15.90 -9.25 14.47
C ASP A 247 -16.08 -8.59 15.83
#